data_AF-A0A7W0TZV9-F1
#
_entry.id   AF-A0A7W0TZV9-F1
#
_cell.length_a   1.000
_cell.length_b   1.000
_cell.length_c   1.000
_cell.angle_alpha   90.00
_cell.angle_beta   90.00
_cell.angle_gamma   90.00
#
_symmetry.space_group_name_H-M   'P 1'
#
loop_
_entity.id
_entity.type
_entity.pdbx_description
1 polymer ?
#
loop_
_entity_poly.entity_id
_entity_poly.type
_entity_poly.pdbx_seq_one_letter_code
_entity_poly.pdbx_strand_id
1 'polypeptide(L)'
;MTASPVAPARAAAAPAARPRPRFRLGSVALDLVTVAYFVFALFPLVWIFLLSLKSQDQLFTTYFAFAPTLDAYGEVLGLSQTGGSLPFVRFFVNSLIVSTGAVLISILVGVPAAYAFARYTFKGGNDMLFTLLSFRFAPELMVIIPLYV
;
A
#
# COMPACT_ATOMS: atom_id res chain seq x y z
N MET A 1 -43.86 44.47 -36.24
CA MET A 1 -44.14 43.03 -36.02
C MET A 1 -43.59 42.25 -37.21
N THR A 2 -42.33 41.83 -37.13
CA THR A 2 -41.70 40.91 -38.09
C THR A 2 -40.83 39.97 -37.26
N ALA A 3 -41.25 38.71 -37.20
CA ALA A 3 -40.61 37.68 -36.40
C ALA A 3 -39.26 37.29 -37.04
N SER A 4 -38.18 37.39 -36.28
CA SER A 4 -36.89 36.80 -36.66
C SER A 4 -36.97 35.27 -36.62
N PRO A 5 -36.42 34.56 -37.61
CA PRO A 5 -36.44 33.11 -37.63
C PRO A 5 -35.45 32.55 -36.59
N VAL A 6 -35.95 31.67 -35.72
CA VAL A 6 -35.15 30.89 -34.78
C VAL A 6 -34.29 29.90 -35.56
N ALA A 7 -32.97 30.05 -35.47
CA ALA A 7 -32.01 29.14 -36.09
C ALA A 7 -32.17 27.71 -35.52
N PRO A 8 -32.06 26.65 -36.35
CA PRO A 8 -32.22 25.28 -35.89
C PRO A 8 -31.10 24.90 -34.93
N ALA A 9 -31.49 24.26 -33.82
CA ALA A 9 -30.61 23.70 -32.82
C ALA A 9 -29.53 22.84 -33.49
N ARG A 10 -28.27 23.24 -33.30
CA ARG A 10 -27.08 22.52 -33.74
C ARG A 10 -27.16 21.10 -33.18
N ALA A 11 -27.44 20.14 -34.06
CA ALA A 11 -27.46 18.71 -33.75
C ALA A 11 -26.23 18.37 -32.90
N ALA A 12 -26.50 17.83 -31.70
CA ALA A 12 -25.47 17.35 -30.81
C ALA A 12 -24.62 16.32 -31.56
N ALA A 13 -23.36 16.67 -31.81
CA ALA A 13 -22.41 15.76 -32.43
C ALA A 13 -22.34 14.48 -31.60
N ALA A 14 -22.66 13.34 -32.21
CA ALA A 14 -22.51 12.03 -31.59
C ALA A 14 -21.09 11.88 -31.03
N PRO A 15 -20.91 11.28 -29.83
CA PRO A 15 -19.58 11.10 -29.26
C PRO A 15 -18.74 10.25 -30.21
N ALA A 16 -17.63 10.82 -30.67
CA ALA A 16 -16.67 10.15 -31.54
C ALA A 16 -16.26 8.81 -30.90
N ALA A 17 -16.40 7.72 -31.67
CA ALA A 17 -16.07 6.37 -31.24
C ALA A 17 -14.62 6.31 -30.72
N ARG A 18 -14.43 5.80 -29.49
CA ARG A 18 -13.10 5.59 -28.89
C ARG A 18 -12.30 4.64 -29.78
N PRO A 19 -11.03 4.94 -30.13
CA PRO A 19 -10.23 4.03 -30.96
C PRO A 19 -10.04 2.70 -30.23
N ARG A 20 -10.35 1.59 -30.92
CA ARG A 20 -10.08 0.22 -30.45
C ARG A 20 -8.56 0.03 -30.28
N PRO A 21 -8.09 -0.66 -29.22
CA PRO A 21 -6.67 -0.91 -29.06
C PRO A 21 -6.19 -1.79 -30.21
N ARG A 22 -5.35 -1.23 -31.08
CA ARG A 22 -4.59 -2.00 -32.06
C ARG A 22 -3.59 -2.83 -31.25
N PHE A 23 -3.67 -4.16 -31.30
CA PHE A 23 -2.63 -5.04 -30.78
C PHE A 23 -1.31 -4.68 -31.47
N ARG A 24 -0.52 -3.85 -30.79
CA ARG A 24 0.83 -3.50 -31.22
C ARG A 24 1.73 -4.57 -30.64
N LEU A 25 2.65 -5.13 -31.42
CA LEU A 25 3.63 -6.12 -30.93
C LEU A 25 4.35 -5.62 -29.66
N GLY A 26 4.53 -4.30 -29.54
CA GLY A 26 5.07 -3.65 -28.34
C GLY A 26 4.18 -3.71 -27.10
N SER A 27 2.84 -3.79 -27.21
CA SER A 27 1.96 -3.99 -26.05
C SER A 27 2.08 -5.40 -25.50
N VAL A 28 2.19 -6.41 -26.37
CA VAL A 28 2.41 -7.81 -25.95
C VAL A 28 3.75 -7.98 -25.23
N ALA A 29 4.81 -7.32 -25.72
CA ALA A 29 6.11 -7.33 -25.06
C ALA A 29 6.06 -6.65 -23.68
N LEU A 30 5.37 -5.52 -23.55
CA LEU A 30 5.15 -4.85 -22.27
C LEU A 30 4.34 -5.72 -21.30
N ASP A 31 3.27 -6.35 -21.77
CA ASP A 31 2.44 -7.25 -20.97
C ASP A 31 3.27 -8.45 -20.45
N LEU A 32 4.12 -9.05 -21.29
CA LEU A 32 5.01 -10.14 -20.89
C LEU A 32 6.03 -9.69 -19.83
N VAL A 33 6.61 -8.49 -19.96
CA VAL A 33 7.52 -7.94 -18.95
C VAL A 33 6.79 -7.68 -17.63
N THR A 34 5.58 -7.12 -17.68
CA THR A 34 4.75 -6.91 -16.48
C THR A 34 4.41 -8.24 -15.80
N VAL A 35 4.04 -9.27 -16.56
CA VAL A 35 3.75 -10.60 -16.01
C VAL A 35 5.00 -11.23 -15.40
N ALA A 36 6.15 -11.16 -16.09
CA ALA A 36 7.41 -11.69 -15.57
C ALA A 36 7.81 -11.00 -14.25
N TYR A 37 7.71 -9.66 -14.20
CA TYR A 37 7.96 -8.89 -12.98
C TYR A 37 6.99 -9.25 -11.85
N PHE A 38 5.71 -9.41 -12.17
CA PHE A 38 4.69 -9.82 -11.20
C PHE A 38 4.99 -11.19 -10.59
N VAL A 39 5.36 -12.18 -11.41
CA VAL A 39 5.76 -13.51 -10.94
C VAL A 39 7.01 -13.43 -10.05
N PHE A 40 8.01 -12.65 -10.45
CA PHE A 40 9.21 -12.43 -9.65
C PHE A 40 8.89 -11.76 -8.30
N ALA A 41 8.02 -10.76 -8.28
CA ALA A 41 7.59 -10.08 -7.06
C ALA A 41 6.74 -10.99 -6.14
N LEU A 42 5.97 -11.92 -6.71
CA LEU A 42 5.20 -12.91 -5.96
C LEU A 42 6.06 -14.01 -5.33
N PHE A 43 7.21 -14.33 -5.93
CA PHE A 43 8.09 -15.39 -5.45
C PHE A 43 8.36 -15.36 -3.93
N PRO A 44 8.83 -14.23 -3.33
CA PRO A 44 9.06 -14.17 -1.88
C PRO A 44 7.77 -14.33 -1.06
N LEU A 45 6.62 -13.86 -1.56
CA LEU A 45 5.34 -14.03 -0.86
C LEU A 45 4.89 -15.50 -0.85
N VAL A 46 5.01 -16.18 -1.99
CA VAL A 46 4.74 -17.63 -2.09
C VAL A 46 5.70 -18.41 -1.19
N TRP A 47 6.97 -18.00 -1.12
CA TRP A 47 7.96 -18.63 -0.25
C TRP A 47 7.57 -18.52 1.23
N ILE A 48 7.19 -17.32 1.70
CA ILE A 48 6.74 -17.10 3.07
C ILE A 48 5.46 -17.90 3.38
N PHE A 49 4.54 -17.99 2.41
CA PHE A 49 3.33 -18.80 2.55
C PHE A 49 3.63 -20.30 2.67
N LEU A 50 4.59 -20.83 1.90
CA LEU A 50 5.02 -22.22 2.04
C LEU A 50 5.69 -22.47 3.40
N LEU A 51 6.48 -21.50 3.89
CA LEU A 51 7.11 -21.58 5.21
C LEU A 51 6.09 -21.60 6.34
N SER A 52 4.97 -20.88 6.23
CA SER A 52 3.92 -20.87 7.27
C SER A 52 3.17 -22.20 7.41
N LEU A 53 3.31 -23.10 6.44
CA LEU A 53 2.73 -24.44 6.44
C LEU A 53 3.73 -25.55 6.85
N LYS A 54 4.99 -25.20 7.09
CA LYS A 54 6.01 -26.15 7.57
C LYS A 54 5.98 -26.26 9.10
N SER A 55 6.28 -27.45 9.62
CA SER A 55 6.52 -27.64 11.05
C SER A 55 7.80 -26.93 11.49
N GLN A 56 7.90 -26.58 12.78
CA GLN A 56 9.02 -25.83 13.35
C GLN A 56 10.39 -26.50 13.08
N ASP A 57 10.43 -27.83 13.11
CA ASP A 57 11.65 -28.62 12.85
C ASP A 57 12.10 -28.59 11.38
N GLN A 58 11.21 -28.23 10.47
CA GLN A 58 11.45 -28.24 9.02
C GLN A 58 11.71 -26.84 8.44
N LEU A 59 11.69 -25.78 9.25
CA LEU A 59 11.85 -24.38 8.82
C LEU A 59 13.16 -24.12 8.07
N PHE A 60 14.25 -24.80 8.45
CA PHE A 60 15.57 -24.64 7.83
C PHE A 60 15.84 -25.60 6.67
N THR A 61 14.87 -26.44 6.29
CA THR A 61 15.04 -27.42 5.21
C THR A 61 14.63 -26.83 3.86
N THR A 62 15.46 -27.01 2.83
CA THR A 62 15.22 -26.50 1.46
C THR A 62 14.29 -27.41 0.64
N TYR A 63 13.72 -28.46 1.22
CA TYR A 63 12.85 -29.38 0.49
C TYR A 63 11.46 -28.77 0.26
N PHE A 64 10.99 -28.82 -0.99
CA PHE A 64 9.62 -28.50 -1.36
C PHE A 64 8.62 -29.61 -0.95
N ALA A 65 9.12 -30.80 -0.64
CA ALA A 65 8.33 -31.91 -0.11
C ALA A 65 8.26 -31.81 1.42
N PHE A 66 7.17 -31.26 1.94
CA PHE A 66 6.85 -31.23 3.37
C PHE A 66 5.39 -31.64 3.56
N ALA A 67 5.04 -32.15 4.74
CA ALA A 67 3.64 -32.37 5.11
C ALA A 67 3.08 -31.03 5.60
N PRO A 68 2.05 -30.44 4.93
CA PRO A 68 1.49 -29.18 5.38
C PRO A 68 0.81 -29.36 6.74
N THR A 69 1.25 -28.60 7.74
CA THR A 69 0.64 -28.60 9.08
C THR A 69 0.06 -27.23 9.41
N LEU A 70 -0.95 -27.22 10.30
CA LEU A 70 -1.59 -26.01 10.81
C LEU A 70 -1.23 -25.73 12.28
N ASP A 71 -0.27 -26.48 12.82
CA ASP A 71 0.12 -26.42 14.24
C ASP A 71 0.62 -25.02 14.61
N ALA A 72 1.39 -24.39 13.71
CA ALA A 72 1.86 -23.01 13.87
C ALA A 72 0.71 -22.01 14.07
N TYR A 73 -0.42 -22.19 13.37
CA TYR A 73 -1.59 -21.32 13.55
C TYR A 73 -2.29 -21.60 14.89
N GLY A 74 -2.34 -22.86 15.33
CA GLY A 74 -2.87 -23.23 16.64
C GLY A 74 -2.06 -22.62 17.80
N GLU A 75 -0.73 -22.57 17.67
CA GLU A 75 0.16 -21.92 18.62
C GLU A 75 0.00 -20.40 18.64
N VAL A 76 -0.01 -19.76 17.47
CA VAL A 76 -0.17 -18.30 17.32
C VAL A 76 -1.52 -17.81 17.86
N LEU A 77 -2.59 -18.58 17.66
CA LEU A 77 -3.93 -18.23 18.15
C LEU A 77 -4.16 -18.63 19.62
N GLY A 78 -3.18 -19.26 20.27
CA GLY A 78 -3.30 -19.70 21.67
C GLY A 78 -4.27 -20.86 21.88
N LEU A 79 -4.54 -21.65 20.82
CA LEU A 79 -5.38 -22.85 20.85
C LEU A 79 -4.58 -24.12 21.22
N SER A 80 -3.25 -24.02 21.25
CA SER A 80 -2.31 -25.09 21.60
C SER A 80 -2.01 -25.13 23.11
N GLN A 81 -2.01 -26.32 23.69
CA GLN A 81 -1.69 -26.58 25.10
C GLN A 81 -0.17 -26.81 25.34
N THR A 82 0.65 -26.79 24.29
CA THR A 82 2.02 -27.32 24.33
C THR A 82 3.09 -26.31 24.75
N GLY A 83 2.69 -25.21 25.40
CA GLY A 83 3.62 -24.32 26.09
C GLY A 83 4.19 -23.21 25.23
N GLY A 84 3.72 -21.98 25.51
CA GLY A 84 4.21 -20.75 24.90
C GLY A 84 3.11 -19.98 24.17
N SER A 85 2.02 -19.63 24.84
CA SER A 85 1.03 -18.70 24.28
C SER A 85 1.64 -17.30 24.18
N LEU A 86 2.36 -17.03 23.09
CA LEU A 86 2.66 -15.65 22.74
C LEU A 86 1.32 -14.93 22.56
N PRO A 87 1.12 -13.75 23.19
CA PRO A 87 -0.13 -13.01 23.06
C PRO A 87 -0.19 -12.29 21.70
N PHE A 88 -0.06 -13.05 20.60
CA PHE A 88 -0.01 -12.55 19.24
C PHE A 88 -1.26 -11.71 18.91
N VAL A 89 -2.45 -12.17 19.29
CA VAL A 89 -3.70 -11.43 19.10
C VAL A 89 -3.62 -10.04 19.76
N ARG A 90 -3.04 -9.96 20.95
CA ARG A 90 -2.85 -8.67 21.65
C ARG A 90 -1.85 -7.78 20.91
N PHE A 91 -0.74 -8.33 20.44
CA PHE A 91 0.24 -7.57 19.64
C PHE A 91 -0.39 -7.07 18.34
N PHE A 92 -1.15 -7.90 17.64
CA PHE A 92 -1.88 -7.54 16.44
C PHE A 92 -2.87 -6.40 16.70
N VAL A 93 -3.69 -6.50 17.76
CA VAL A 93 -4.64 -5.44 18.14
C VAL A 93 -3.92 -4.16 18.52
N ASN A 94 -2.82 -4.22 19.28
CA ASN A 94 -2.01 -3.05 19.61
C ASN A 94 -1.48 -2.36 18.34
N SER A 95 -0.91 -3.12 17.40
CA SER A 95 -0.43 -2.58 16.13
C SER A 95 -1.57 -1.99 15.30
N LEU A 96 -2.75 -2.60 15.30
CA LEU A 96 -3.92 -2.09 14.59
C LEU A 96 -4.40 -0.75 15.18
N ILE A 97 -4.49 -0.66 16.51
CA ILE A 97 -4.89 0.57 17.21
C ILE A 97 -3.86 1.68 16.96
N VAL A 98 -2.57 1.38 17.14
CA VAL A 98 -1.49 2.35 16.99
C VAL A 98 -1.39 2.84 15.55
N SER A 99 -1.40 1.94 14.55
CA SER A 99 -1.32 2.33 13.15
C SER A 99 -2.54 3.13 12.69
N THR A 100 -3.75 2.70 13.05
CA THR A 100 -4.99 3.41 12.69
C THR A 100 -5.04 4.78 13.38
N GLY A 101 -4.72 4.84 14.67
CA GLY A 101 -4.67 6.10 15.42
C GLY A 101 -3.64 7.08 14.84
N ALA A 102 -2.45 6.59 14.51
CA ALA A 102 -1.40 7.41 13.89
C ALA A 102 -1.84 7.97 12.53
N VAL A 103 -2.50 7.16 11.69
CA VAL A 103 -3.02 7.59 10.39
C VAL A 103 -4.11 8.66 10.57
N LEU A 104 -5.07 8.43 11.47
CA LEU A 104 -6.15 9.38 11.72
C LEU A 104 -5.64 10.73 12.19
N ILE A 105 -4.73 10.75 13.18
CA ILE A 105 -4.12 11.99 13.68
C ILE A 105 -3.31 12.67 12.57
N SER A 106 -2.55 11.89 11.79
CA SER A 106 -1.75 12.41 10.68
C SER A 106 -2.60 13.06 9.60
N ILE A 107 -3.77 12.48 9.28
CA ILE A 107 -4.71 13.06 8.31
C ILE A 107 -5.37 14.31 8.90
N LEU A 108 -5.82 14.25 10.15
CA LEU A 108 -6.53 15.34 10.81
C LEU A 108 -5.68 16.61 10.90
N VAL A 109 -4.38 16.47 11.13
CA VAL A 109 -3.44 17.61 11.17
C VAL A 109 -2.83 17.89 9.79
N GLY A 110 -2.47 16.85 9.05
CA GLY A 110 -1.75 16.95 7.79
C GLY A 110 -2.58 17.46 6.62
N VAL A 111 -3.87 17.11 6.54
CA VAL A 111 -4.74 17.57 5.45
C VAL A 111 -4.98 19.09 5.50
N PRO A 112 -5.34 19.69 6.66
CA PRO A 112 -5.45 21.15 6.75
C PRO A 112 -4.14 21.87 6.47
N ALA A 113 -3.01 21.33 6.96
CA ALA A 113 -1.68 21.89 6.69
C ALA A 113 -1.37 21.86 5.19
N ALA A 114 -1.54 20.71 4.54
CA ALA A 114 -1.33 20.55 3.10
C ALA A 114 -2.24 21.48 2.29
N TYR A 115 -3.51 21.64 2.69
CA TYR A 115 -4.44 22.57 2.05
C TYR A 115 -3.97 24.02 2.18
N ALA A 116 -3.51 24.43 3.36
CA ALA A 116 -3.00 25.78 3.59
C ALA A 116 -1.81 26.09 2.66
N PHE A 117 -0.84 25.17 2.58
CA PHE A 117 0.31 25.30 1.68
C PHE A 117 -0.06 25.25 0.19
N ALA A 118 -1.07 24.45 -0.19
CA ALA A 118 -1.50 24.33 -1.58
C ALA A 118 -2.29 25.55 -2.08
N ARG A 119 -3.04 26.22 -1.19
CA ARG A 119 -3.95 27.31 -1.58
C ARG A 119 -3.47 28.71 -1.23
N TYR A 120 -2.70 28.88 -0.16
CA TYR A 120 -2.25 30.19 0.31
C TYR A 120 -0.75 30.37 0.10
N THR A 121 -0.35 31.51 -0.44
CA THR A 121 1.04 31.93 -0.51
C THR A 121 1.36 32.81 0.69
N PHE A 122 2.27 32.36 1.55
CA PHE A 122 2.71 33.11 2.71
C PHE A 122 4.24 33.21 2.77
N LYS A 123 4.74 34.26 3.42
CA LYS A 123 6.19 34.51 3.55
C LYS A 123 6.83 33.41 4.41
N GLY A 124 7.84 32.73 3.87
CA GLY A 124 8.53 31.61 4.53
C GLY A 124 7.90 30.22 4.31
N GLY A 125 6.83 30.11 3.50
CA GLY A 125 6.19 28.82 3.24
C GLY A 125 7.09 27.79 2.58
N ASN A 126 7.94 28.22 1.63
CA ASN A 126 8.91 27.33 0.98
C ASN A 126 9.98 26.81 1.95
N ASP A 127 10.50 27.66 2.83
CA ASP A 127 11.51 27.26 3.82
C ASP A 127 10.95 26.23 4.80
N MET A 128 9.67 26.41 5.20
CA MET A 128 8.99 25.47 6.09
C MET A 128 8.72 24.12 5.39
N LEU A 129 8.33 24.14 4.11
CA LEU A 129 8.15 22.93 3.31
C LEU A 129 9.48 22.19 3.10
N PHE A 130 10.55 22.93 2.82
CA PHE A 130 11.91 22.38 2.68
C PHE A 130 12.40 21.75 3.98
N THR A 131 12.16 22.40 5.12
CA THR A 131 12.52 21.87 6.45
C THR A 131 11.73 20.59 6.76
N LEU A 132 10.42 20.58 6.50
CA LEU A 132 9.58 19.40 6.70
C LEU A 132 10.05 18.23 5.83
N LEU A 133 10.39 18.49 4.56
CA LEU A 133 10.91 17.49 3.64
C LEU A 133 12.29 16.98 4.09
N SER A 134 13.15 17.85 4.62
CA SER A 134 14.44 17.46 5.18
C SER A 134 14.29 16.45 6.33
N PHE A 135 13.31 16.65 7.22
CA PHE A 135 13.03 15.68 8.29
C PHE A 135 12.55 14.32 7.76
N ARG A 136 11.91 14.26 6.59
CA ARG A 136 11.50 12.99 5.95
C ARG A 136 12.67 12.17 5.42
N PHE A 137 13.82 12.79 5.17
CA PHE A 137 15.05 12.11 4.76
C PHE A 137 15.92 11.69 5.95
N ALA A 138 15.62 12.17 7.16
CA ALA A 138 16.38 11.80 8.34
C ALA A 138 16.24 10.28 8.59
N PRO A 139 17.33 9.57 8.88
CA PRO A 139 17.28 8.14 9.12
C PRO A 139 16.49 7.82 10.40
N GLU A 140 15.49 6.95 10.28
CA GLU A 140 14.57 6.59 11.37
C GLU A 140 15.29 6.12 12.63
N LEU A 141 16.42 5.42 12.47
CA LEU A 141 17.25 4.94 13.57
C LEU A 141 17.78 6.06 14.48
N MET A 142 18.01 7.27 13.97
CA MET A 142 18.47 8.41 14.77
C MET A 142 17.39 8.92 15.74
N VAL A 143 16.12 8.71 15.39
CA VAL A 143 14.97 9.16 16.21
C VAL A 143 14.60 8.11 17.25
N ILE A 144 14.81 6.82 16.96
CA ILE A 144 14.47 5.71 17.86
C ILE A 144 15.35 5.67 19.12
N ILE A 145 16.66 5.90 19.01
CA ILE A 145 17.60 5.72 20.13
C ILE A 145 17.24 6.59 21.35
N PRO A 146 16.97 7.90 21.22
CA PRO A 146 16.64 8.74 22.37
C PRO A 146 15.28 8.45 23.01
N LEU A 147 14.37 7.73 22.32
CA LEU A 147 13.05 7.38 22.85
C LEU A 147 13.08 6.12 23.72
N TYR A 148 14.18 5.37 23.69
CA TYR A 148 14.35 4.10 24.40
C TYR A 148 15.13 4.21 25.72
N VAL A 149 15.85 5.32 25.95
CA VAL A 149 16.64 5.61 27.18
C VAL A 149 15.82 6.51 28.09
#